data_AF-A0A2V7S676-F1
#
_entry.id   AF-A0A2V7S676-F1
#
_cell.length_a   1.000
_cell.length_b   1.000
_cell.length_c   1.000
_cell.angle_alpha   90.00
_cell.angle_beta   90.00
_cell.angle_gamma   90.00
#
_symmetry.space_group_name_H-M   'P 1'
#
loop_
_entity.id
_entity.type
_entity.pdbx_description
1 polymer ?
#
loop_
_entity_poly.entity_id
_entity_poly.type
_entity_poly.pdbx_seq_one_letter_code
_entity_poly.pdbx_strand_id
1 'polypeptide(L)'
;MVLEIVKAAIAVGLFICLIIGADSFSGERERATLEGLLLTPTSRRQIALGKFLAAVSPWPVAVAIAVPYWIVLSKGDAALVPALLWGPVLGSLLAPAFAGVGMLVSVWCNSNKTSMLVSLALYLLLIF
;
A
#
# COMPACT_ATOMS: atom_id res chain seq x y z
N MET A 1 -2.09 18.24 16.99
CA MET A 1 -2.44 18.54 15.59
C MET A 1 -1.55 17.77 14.61
N VAL A 2 -0.23 17.84 14.77
CA VAL A 2 0.76 17.19 13.88
C VAL A 2 0.58 15.67 13.77
N LEU A 3 0.28 14.99 14.90
CA LEU A 3 0.06 13.55 14.91
C LEU A 3 -1.12 13.11 14.03
N GLU A 4 -2.22 13.88 13.99
CA GLU A 4 -3.39 13.53 13.17
C GLU A 4 -3.08 13.68 11.67
N ILE A 5 -2.29 14.69 11.30
CA ILE A 5 -1.83 14.88 9.92
C ILE A 5 -0.92 13.72 9.48
N VAL A 6 -0.03 13.28 10.37
CA VAL A 6 0.88 12.15 10.11
C VAL A 6 0.09 10.85 9.97
N LYS A 7 -0.86 10.58 10.86
CA LYS A 7 -1.77 9.43 10.75
C LYS A 7 -2.54 9.44 9.44
N ALA A 8 -3.10 10.58 9.04
CA ALA A 8 -3.84 10.71 7.78
C ALA A 8 -2.93 10.46 6.57
N ALA A 9 -1.71 11.00 6.57
CA ALA A 9 -0.74 10.75 5.50
C ALA A 9 -0.32 9.28 5.41
N ILE A 10 -0.09 8.63 6.56
CA ILE A 10 0.20 7.18 6.61
C ILE A 10 -1.00 6.40 6.05
N ALA A 11 -2.22 6.69 6.51
CA ALA A 11 -3.44 6.05 6.04
C ALA A 11 -3.56 6.11 4.51
N VAL A 12 -3.41 7.30 3.91
CA VAL A 12 -3.42 7.45 2.46
C VAL A 12 -2.33 6.61 1.78
N GLY A 13 -1.12 6.57 2.33
CA GLY A 13 -0.04 5.71 1.83
C GLY A 13 -0.39 4.22 1.86
N LEU A 14 -0.99 3.74 2.95
CA LEU A 14 -1.45 2.36 3.12
C LEU A 14 -2.55 2.00 2.13
N PHE A 15 -3.49 2.92 1.91
CA PHE A 15 -4.57 2.76 0.94
C PHE A 15 -4.04 2.54 -0.48
N ILE A 16 -3.06 3.35 -0.89
CA ILE A 16 -2.42 3.22 -2.21
C ILE A 16 -1.75 1.85 -2.36
N CYS A 17 -0.98 1.42 -1.35
CA CYS A 17 -0.28 0.12 -1.38
C CYS A 17 -1.26 -1.05 -1.47
N LEU A 18 -2.37 -0.99 -0.72
CA LEU A 18 -3.43 -2.00 -0.74
C LEU A 18 -4.12 -2.08 -2.10
N ILE A 19 -4.49 -0.94 -2.71
CA ILE A 19 -5.16 -0.93 -4.02
C ILE A 19 -4.25 -1.54 -5.10
N ILE A 20 -2.97 -1.19 -5.09
CA ILE A 20 -2.01 -1.76 -6.06
C ILE A 20 -1.84 -3.26 -5.81
N GLY A 21 -1.81 -3.69 -4.54
CA GLY A 21 -1.89 -5.11 -4.19
C GLY A 21 -3.16 -5.78 -4.73
N ALA A 22 -4.31 -5.12 -4.60
CA ALA A 22 -5.61 -5.61 -5.05
C ALA A 22 -5.71 -5.77 -6.57
N ASP A 23 -5.09 -4.90 -7.36
CA ASP A 23 -5.06 -4.98 -8.83
C ASP A 23 -4.04 -6.02 -9.34
N SER A 24 -3.07 -6.43 -8.51
CA SER A 24 -1.88 -7.16 -8.95
C SER A 24 -2.15 -8.49 -9.70
N PHE A 25 -3.11 -9.30 -9.28
CA PHE A 25 -3.47 -10.56 -9.95
C PHE A 25 -4.84 -10.52 -10.61
N SER A 26 -5.85 -9.95 -9.94
CA SER A 26 -7.19 -9.82 -10.50
C SER A 26 -7.22 -8.92 -11.73
N GLY A 27 -6.41 -7.86 -11.76
CA GLY A 27 -6.29 -6.97 -12.92
C GLY A 27 -5.68 -7.67 -14.13
N GLU A 28 -4.63 -8.47 -13.94
CA GLU A 28 -4.03 -9.27 -15.03
C GLU A 28 -4.92 -10.43 -15.48
N ARG A 29 -5.69 -11.02 -14.56
CA ARG A 29 -6.68 -12.05 -14.90
C ARG A 29 -7.76 -11.48 -15.80
N GLU A 30 -8.27 -10.29 -15.48
CA GLU A 30 -9.29 -9.60 -16.29
C GLU A 30 -8.76 -9.16 -17.66
N ARG A 31 -7.46 -8.87 -17.76
CA ARG A 31 -6.78 -8.52 -19.02
C ARG A 31 -6.28 -9.75 -19.81
N ALA A 32 -6.50 -10.96 -19.31
CA ALA A 32 -5.99 -12.22 -19.87
C ALA A 32 -4.45 -12.26 -20.06
N THR A 33 -3.69 -11.45 -19.32
CA THR A 33 -2.22 -11.41 -19.39
C THR A 33 -1.53 -12.34 -18.40
N LEU A 34 -2.29 -12.85 -17.41
CA LEU A 34 -1.78 -13.73 -16.36
C LEU A 34 -1.23 -15.05 -16.92
N GLU A 35 -1.88 -15.61 -17.94
CA GLU A 35 -1.43 -16.83 -18.61
C GLU A 35 -0.08 -16.61 -19.30
N GLY A 36 0.09 -15.49 -20.01
CA GLY A 36 1.36 -15.11 -20.63
C GLY A 36 2.48 -14.92 -19.61
N LEU A 37 2.18 -14.37 -18.44
CA LEU A 37 3.15 -14.21 -17.36
C LEU A 37 3.63 -15.55 -16.80
N LEU A 38 2.74 -16.53 -16.69
CA LEU A 38 3.06 -17.88 -16.21
C LEU A 38 3.85 -18.73 -17.22
N LEU A 39 3.87 -18.34 -18.49
CA LEU A 39 4.69 -18.96 -19.53
C LEU A 39 6.12 -18.43 -19.57
N THR A 40 6.42 -17.34 -18.84
CA THR A 40 7.78 -16.84 -18.74
C THR A 40 8.68 -17.83 -17.98
N PRO A 41 9.99 -17.90 -18.28
CA PRO A 41 10.92 -18.80 -17.59
C PRO A 41 11.26 -18.34 -16.16
N THR A 42 10.35 -17.64 -15.48
CA THR A 42 10.52 -17.13 -14.12
C THR A 42 9.74 -17.98 -13.12
N SER A 43 10.28 -18.15 -11.92
CA SER A 43 9.58 -18.92 -10.89
C SER A 43 8.34 -18.17 -10.39
N ARG A 44 7.26 -18.90 -10.08
CA ARG A 44 6.02 -18.32 -9.53
C ARG A 44 6.25 -17.46 -8.29
N ARG A 45 7.24 -17.83 -7.47
CA ARG A 45 7.64 -17.08 -6.27
C ARG A 45 8.31 -15.75 -6.62
N GLN A 46 9.15 -15.71 -7.65
CA GLN A 46 9.76 -14.46 -8.12
C GLN A 46 8.72 -13.49 -8.67
N ILE A 47 7.72 -13.99 -9.41
CA ILE A 47 6.60 -13.18 -9.91
C ILE A 47 5.83 -12.58 -8.73
N ALA A 48 5.47 -13.40 -7.74
CA ALA A 48 4.75 -12.93 -6.55
C ALA A 48 5.56 -11.89 -5.76
N LEU A 49 6.83 -12.16 -5.47
CA LEU A 49 7.70 -11.22 -4.76
C LEU A 49 7.90 -9.91 -5.53
N GLY A 50 8.07 -9.98 -6.86
CA GLY A 50 8.18 -8.79 -7.71
C GLY A 50 6.93 -7.91 -7.64
N LYS A 51 5.74 -8.53 -7.73
CA LYS A 51 4.46 -7.81 -7.58
C LYS A 51 4.28 -7.22 -6.18
N PHE A 52 4.67 -7.96 -5.14
CA PHE A 52 4.60 -7.47 -3.77
C PHE A 52 5.51 -6.25 -3.56
N LEU A 53 6.76 -6.32 -4.04
CA LEU A 53 7.69 -5.19 -3.98
C LEU A 53 7.19 -3.99 -4.80
N ALA A 54 6.58 -4.23 -5.96
CA ALA A 54 5.94 -3.19 -6.75
C ALA A 54 4.78 -2.53 -5.98
N ALA A 55 3.97 -3.30 -5.27
CA ALA A 55 2.86 -2.78 -4.45
C ALA A 55 3.34 -1.98 -3.22
N VAL A 56 4.50 -2.31 -2.66
CA VAL A 56 5.11 -1.59 -1.53
C VAL A 56 5.91 -0.36 -1.98
N SER A 57 6.39 -0.33 -3.23
CA SER A 57 7.20 0.77 -3.78
C SER A 57 6.62 2.19 -3.65
N PRO A 58 5.29 2.43 -3.64
CA PRO A 58 4.74 3.77 -3.46
C PRO A 58 4.92 4.31 -2.04
N TRP A 59 5.08 3.44 -1.03
CA TRP A 59 5.23 3.83 0.37
C TRP A 59 6.39 4.82 0.62
N PRO A 60 7.66 4.50 0.26
CA PRO A 60 8.77 5.43 0.47
C PRO A 60 8.58 6.75 -0.28
N VAL A 61 7.94 6.72 -1.46
CA VAL A 61 7.62 7.93 -2.24
C VAL A 61 6.59 8.79 -1.50
N ALA A 62 5.53 8.17 -0.96
CA ALA A 62 4.51 8.87 -0.17
C ALA A 62 5.11 9.54 1.07
N VAL A 63 6.01 8.85 1.78
CA VAL A 63 6.73 9.43 2.93
C VAL A 63 7.62 10.60 2.50
N ALA A 64 8.38 10.43 1.42
CA ALA A 64 9.26 11.50 0.92
C ALA A 64 8.49 12.77 0.56
N ILE A 65 7.27 12.64 0.03
CA ILE A 65 6.38 13.76 -0.29
C ILE A 65 5.73 14.34 0.98
N ALA A 66 5.37 13.49 1.95
CA ALA A 66 4.69 13.92 3.18
C ALA A 66 5.63 14.63 4.17
N VAL A 67 6.90 14.27 4.23
CA VAL A 67 7.88 14.84 5.17
C VAL A 67 8.02 16.37 5.06
N PRO A 68 8.24 16.98 3.87
CA PRO A 68 8.27 18.43 3.73
C PRO A 68 6.98 19.11 4.22
N TYR A 69 5.83 18.50 3.93
CA TYR A 69 4.53 19.02 4.36
C TYR A 69 4.40 19.02 5.88
N TRP A 70 4.80 17.92 6.53
CA TRP A 70 4.82 17.84 8.00
C TRP A 70 5.70 18.92 8.60
N ILE A 71 6.91 19.15 8.09
CA ILE A 71 7.86 20.15 8.60
C ILE A 71 7.30 21.57 8.50
N VAL A 72 6.66 21.92 7.38
CA VAL A 72 6.09 23.26 7.17
C VAL A 72 4.91 23.52 8.10
N LEU A 73 4.05 22.52 8.29
CA LEU A 73 2.80 22.67 9.03
C LEU A 73 2.98 22.56 10.56
N SER A 74 4.07 21.94 11.01
CA SER A 74 4.36 21.70 12.44
C SER A 74 5.36 22.70 13.04
N LYS A 75 5.67 23.80 12.36
CA LYS A 75 6.60 24.82 12.87
C LYS A 75 6.13 25.33 14.24
N GLY A 76 6.89 25.00 15.28
CA GLY A 76 6.64 25.41 16.67
C GLY A 76 6.01 24.35 17.58
N ASP A 77 5.73 23.14 17.09
CA ASP A 77 5.20 22.03 17.91
C ASP A 77 6.31 21.08 18.38
N ALA A 78 6.34 20.77 19.67
CA ALA A 78 7.30 19.82 20.27
C ALA A 78 7.09 18.38 19.76
N ALA A 79 5.91 18.08 19.22
CA ALA A 79 5.57 16.76 18.68
C ALA A 79 6.17 16.45 17.28
N LEU A 80 6.87 17.41 16.65
CA LEU A 80 7.48 17.22 15.32
C LEU A 80 8.54 16.11 15.31
N VAL A 81 9.46 16.12 16.29
CA VAL A 81 10.58 15.16 16.33
C VAL A 81 10.08 13.72 16.52
N PRO A 82 9.17 13.43 17.48
CA PRO A 82 8.56 12.10 17.57
C PRO A 82 7.78 11.70 16.31
N ALA A 83 7.03 12.63 15.71
CA ALA A 83 6.24 12.35 14.52
C ALA A 83 7.10 11.97 13.31
N LEU A 84 8.22 12.67 13.11
CA LEU A 84 9.14 12.43 12.00
C LEU A 84 9.89 11.11 12.13
N LEU A 85 10.17 10.67 13.37
CA LEU A 85 10.83 9.39 13.63
C LEU A 85 9.84 8.22 13.59
N TRP A 86 8.75 8.31 14.35
CA TRP A 86 7.81 7.20 14.50
C TRP A 86 6.87 7.02 13.31
N GLY A 87 6.50 8.09 12.60
CA GLY A 87 5.58 8.02 11.47
C GLY A 87 6.09 7.10 10.34
N PRO A 88 7.30 7.34 9.81
CA PRO A 88 7.90 6.49 8.78
C PRO A 88 8.16 5.05 9.25
N VAL A 89 8.52 4.86 10.52
CA VAL A 89 8.76 3.54 11.13
C VAL A 89 7.47 2.73 11.21
N LEU A 90 6.38 3.34 11.68
CA LEU A 90 5.08 2.67 11.76
C LEU A 90 4.54 2.35 10.36
N GLY A 91 4.63 3.30 9.45
CA GLY A 91 4.13 3.07 8.10
C GLY A 91 4.98 2.10 7.28
N SER A 92 6.29 1.99 7.52
CA SER A 92 7.12 0.97 6.86
C SER A 92 6.82 -0.44 7.35
N LEU A 93 6.31 -0.60 8.57
CA LEU A 93 5.79 -1.86 9.08
C LEU A 93 4.40 -2.18 8.51
N LEU A 94 3.52 -1.18 8.43
CA LEU A 94 2.14 -1.37 7.98
C LEU A 94 2.00 -1.48 6.46
N ALA A 95 2.79 -0.77 5.67
CA ALA A 95 2.73 -0.78 4.21
C ALA A 95 2.85 -2.18 3.59
N PRO A 96 3.85 -3.01 3.95
CA PRO A 96 3.92 -4.39 3.46
C PRO A 96 2.76 -5.25 3.94
N ALA A 97 2.21 -5.02 5.14
CA ALA A 97 1.06 -5.75 5.63
C ALA A 97 -0.19 -5.46 4.79
N PHE A 98 -0.50 -4.18 4.54
CA PHE A 98 -1.64 -3.76 3.71
C PHE A 98 -1.46 -4.16 2.24
N ALA A 99 -0.26 -4.02 1.66
CA ALA A 99 0.03 -4.52 0.32
C ALA A 99 -0.20 -6.03 0.22
N GLY A 100 0.22 -6.79 1.23
CA GLY A 100 0.03 -8.24 1.31
C GLY A 100 -1.44 -8.63 1.40
N VAL A 101 -2.23 -7.95 2.24
CA VAL A 101 -3.68 -8.17 2.34
C VAL A 101 -4.36 -7.93 0.99
N GLY A 102 -4.07 -6.81 0.32
CA GLY A 102 -4.65 -6.50 -1.00
C GLY A 102 -4.28 -7.57 -2.03
N MET A 103 -3.04 -8.03 -2.02
CA MET A 103 -2.56 -9.09 -2.91
C MET A 103 -3.23 -10.45 -2.62
N LEU A 104 -3.47 -10.80 -1.35
CA LEU A 104 -4.21 -12.02 -0.99
C LEU A 104 -5.66 -11.98 -1.47
N VAL A 105 -6.32 -10.83 -1.30
CA VAL A 105 -7.68 -10.60 -1.82
C VAL A 105 -7.70 -10.74 -3.35
N SER A 106 -6.70 -10.18 -4.03
CA SER A 106 -6.54 -10.25 -5.49
C SER A 106 -6.45 -11.68 -6.03
N VAL A 107 -5.85 -12.59 -5.27
CA VAL A 107 -5.73 -14.01 -5.67
C VAL A 107 -7.09 -14.71 -5.65
N TRP A 108 -7.91 -14.44 -4.63
CA TRP A 108 -9.21 -15.08 -4.44
C TRP A 108 -10.35 -14.45 -5.25
N CYS A 109 -10.21 -13.18 -5.65
CA CYS A 109 -11.22 -12.52 -6.48
C CYS A 109 -11.04 -12.84 -7.97
N ASN A 110 -12.17 -13.06 -8.65
CA ASN A 110 -12.15 -13.40 -10.08
C ASN A 110 -12.31 -12.18 -11.00
N SER A 111 -12.81 -11.06 -10.47
CA SER A 111 -12.91 -9.78 -11.18
C SER A 111 -12.16 -8.69 -10.42
N ASN A 112 -11.53 -7.77 -11.16
CA ASN A 112 -10.81 -6.66 -10.57
C ASN A 112 -11.73 -5.73 -9.77
N LYS A 113 -12.94 -5.47 -10.28
CA LYS A 113 -13.95 -4.67 -9.57
C LYS A 113 -14.26 -5.26 -8.20
N THR A 114 -14.40 -6.58 -8.11
CA THR A 114 -14.65 -7.26 -6.82
C THR A 114 -13.44 -7.18 -5.89
N SER A 115 -12.23 -7.35 -6.41
CA SER A 115 -10.99 -7.24 -5.62
C SER A 115 -10.81 -5.86 -5.02
N MET A 116 -11.02 -4.80 -5.82
CA MET A 116 -10.94 -3.42 -5.37
C MET A 116 -11.98 -3.09 -4.31
N LEU A 117 -13.24 -3.51 -4.50
CA LEU A 117 -14.32 -3.27 -3.54
C LEU A 117 -14.08 -3.99 -2.21
N VAL A 118 -13.66 -5.26 -2.25
CA VAL A 118 -13.35 -6.04 -1.03
C VAL A 118 -12.15 -5.42 -0.30
N SER A 119 -11.11 -5.02 -1.03
CA SER A 119 -9.95 -4.36 -0.44
C SER A 119 -10.32 -3.02 0.19
N LEU A 120 -11.13 -2.20 -0.49
CA LEU A 120 -11.66 -0.95 0.07
C LEU A 120 -12.49 -1.20 1.35
N ALA A 121 -13.36 -2.20 1.34
CA ALA A 121 -14.16 -2.56 2.51
C ALA A 121 -13.27 -3.00 3.69
N LEU A 122 -12.26 -3.84 3.43
CA LEU A 122 -11.28 -4.26 4.44
C LEU A 122 -10.48 -3.07 4.98
N TYR A 123 -10.06 -2.15 4.10
CA TYR A 123 -9.35 -0.95 4.50
C TYR A 123 -10.19 -0.06 5.42
N LEU A 124 -11.45 0.17 5.06
CA LEU A 124 -12.37 0.93 5.88
C LEU A 124 -12.63 0.24 7.21
N LEU A 125 -12.71 -1.10 7.26
CA LEU A 125 -12.87 -1.82 8.52
C LEU A 125 -11.63 -1.68 9.41
N LEU A 126 -10.42 -1.74 8.83
CA LEU A 126 -9.15 -1.73 9.56
C LEU A 126 -8.70 -0.35 10.03
N ILE A 127 -9.24 0.73 9.47
CA ILE A 127 -8.84 2.11 9.82
C ILE A 127 -9.63 2.68 11.01
N PHE A 128 -10.79 2.10 11.35
CA PHE A 128 -11.58 2.46 12.54
C PHE A 128 -11.09 1.69 13.77
#